data_AF-A0A257L442-F1
#
_entry.id   AF-A0A257L442-F1
#
_cell.length_a   1.000
_cell.length_b   1.000
_cell.length_c   1.000
_cell.angle_alpha   90.00
_cell.angle_beta   90.00
_cell.angle_gamma   90.00
#
_symmetry.space_group_name_H-M   'P 1'
#
loop_
_entity.id
_entity.type
_entity.pdbx_description
1 polymer ?
#
loop_
_entity_poly.entity_id
_entity_poly.type
_entity_poly.pdbx_seq_one_letter_code
_entity_poly.pdbx_strand_id
1 'polypeptide(L)'
;MIIIKMVKISVLIISILVFSCHLEQKSVFLECPENKISIEIDSVCLPEIAIFPIRLKIANFNDNKVVLQFNSDTSDSYKRLNNMFLISKTDTFDLWLGDKYLILNERSVTSFTCRGIYNSGRGHFNSIKDFQSFNKLKLIYLGENNYKSNFKYDFIYKTDTFLIPKIIIGNADNVKIVSFFQGGSFSLIERSIDSSSKQH
;
A
#
# COMPACT_ATOMS: atom_id res chain seq x y z
N MET A 1 58.93 23.59 -9.77
CA MET A 1 58.08 23.54 -8.55
C MET A 1 56.57 23.63 -8.82
N ILE A 2 56.13 24.22 -9.94
CA ILE A 2 54.70 24.40 -10.27
C ILE A 2 53.99 23.09 -10.63
N ILE A 3 54.64 22.20 -11.40
CA ILE A 3 54.06 20.93 -11.87
C ILE A 3 53.65 20.01 -10.69
N ILE A 4 54.45 19.93 -9.64
CA ILE A 4 54.17 19.12 -8.45
C ILE A 4 52.93 19.63 -7.69
N LYS A 5 52.69 20.95 -7.68
CA LYS A 5 51.48 21.54 -7.08
C LYS A 5 50.23 21.17 -7.88
N MET A 6 50.30 21.18 -9.20
CA MET A 6 49.15 20.86 -10.05
C MET A 6 48.74 19.38 -9.93
N VAL A 7 49.71 18.46 -9.90
CA VAL A 7 49.43 17.01 -9.73
C VAL A 7 48.74 16.72 -8.39
N LYS A 8 49.17 17.36 -7.29
CA LYS A 8 48.54 17.17 -5.96
C LYS A 8 47.09 17.67 -5.93
N ILE A 9 46.79 18.77 -6.60
CA ILE A 9 45.43 19.31 -6.69
C ILE A 9 44.55 18.37 -7.51
N SER A 10 45.04 17.84 -8.63
CA SER A 10 44.28 16.88 -9.45
C SER A 10 43.95 15.59 -8.69
N VAL A 11 44.89 15.03 -7.93
CA VAL A 11 44.64 13.83 -7.12
C VAL A 11 43.61 14.10 -6.03
N LEU A 12 43.65 15.28 -5.39
CA LEU A 12 42.66 15.69 -4.38
C LEU A 12 41.25 15.83 -4.98
N ILE A 13 41.14 16.41 -6.17
CA ILE A 13 39.84 16.58 -6.86
C ILE A 13 39.28 15.20 -7.25
N ILE A 14 40.12 14.30 -7.78
CA ILE A 14 39.71 12.94 -8.14
C ILE A 14 39.28 12.16 -6.89
N SER A 15 40.01 12.27 -5.77
CA SER A 15 39.62 11.57 -4.54
C SER A 15 38.31 12.10 -3.95
N ILE A 16 38.06 13.41 -4.01
CA ILE A 16 36.77 14.01 -3.60
C ILE A 16 35.62 13.56 -4.53
N LEU A 17 35.86 13.48 -5.84
CA LEU A 17 34.87 13.01 -6.81
C LEU A 17 34.51 11.53 -6.61
N VAL A 18 35.51 10.67 -6.37
CA VAL A 18 35.32 9.24 -6.08
C VAL A 18 34.59 9.06 -4.74
N PHE A 19 34.96 9.82 -3.70
CA PHE A 19 34.25 9.78 -2.42
C PHE A 19 32.80 10.29 -2.53
N SER A 20 32.55 11.31 -3.35
CA SER A 20 31.21 11.85 -3.57
C SER A 20 30.32 10.90 -4.39
N CYS A 21 30.91 10.10 -5.30
CA CYS A 21 30.19 9.04 -6.01
C CYS A 21 29.85 7.83 -5.11
N HIS A 22 30.57 7.63 -4.00
CA HIS A 22 30.33 6.55 -3.05
C HIS A 22 29.43 6.93 -1.88
N LEU A 23 28.80 8.12 -1.89
CA LEU A 23 27.71 8.37 -0.95
C LEU A 23 26.57 7.39 -1.24
N GLU A 24 26.37 6.43 -0.33
CA GLU A 24 25.21 5.54 -0.35
C GLU A 24 23.93 6.39 -0.47
N GLN A 25 23.30 6.32 -1.63
CA GLN A 25 22.04 6.99 -1.88
C GLN A 25 20.94 6.26 -1.11
N LYS A 26 20.50 6.87 -0.01
CA LYS A 26 19.41 6.37 0.81
C LYS A 26 18.08 6.88 0.27
N SER A 27 17.09 6.02 0.22
CA SER A 27 15.71 6.40 -0.07
C SER A 27 15.20 7.38 1.00
N VAL A 28 14.36 8.32 0.58
CA VAL A 28 13.77 9.33 1.47
C VAL A 28 12.30 8.97 1.70
N PHE A 29 11.88 8.94 2.97
CA PHE A 29 10.49 8.69 3.33
C PHE A 29 9.85 9.96 3.87
N LEU A 30 8.77 10.39 3.23
CA LEU A 30 8.01 11.57 3.61
C LEU A 30 6.56 11.18 3.88
N GLU A 31 5.87 12.04 4.62
CA GLU A 31 4.44 11.89 4.84
C GLU A 31 3.67 12.14 3.53
N CYS A 32 2.73 11.26 3.21
CA CYS A 32 1.85 11.45 2.06
C CYS A 32 0.81 12.54 2.35
N PRO A 33 0.60 13.51 1.46
CA PRO A 33 -0.52 14.44 1.57
C PRO A 33 -1.86 13.69 1.57
N GLU A 34 -2.83 14.24 2.30
CA GLU A 34 -4.20 13.71 2.33
C GLU A 34 -4.85 13.74 0.94
N ASN A 35 -5.79 12.84 0.70
CA ASN A 35 -6.58 12.75 -0.54
C ASN A 35 -5.76 12.53 -1.83
N LYS A 36 -4.49 12.16 -1.73
CA LYS A 36 -3.65 11.78 -2.88
C LYS A 36 -3.58 10.29 -3.15
N ILE A 37 -4.21 9.50 -2.30
CA ILE A 37 -4.39 8.07 -2.48
C ILE A 37 -5.87 7.78 -2.30
N SER A 38 -6.45 7.01 -3.21
CA SER A 38 -7.79 6.45 -3.03
C SER A 38 -7.72 4.94 -2.96
N ILE A 39 -8.58 4.36 -2.14
CA ILE A 39 -8.75 2.92 -2.02
C ILE A 39 -10.24 2.60 -2.12
N GLU A 40 -10.57 1.58 -2.90
CA GLU A 40 -11.95 1.14 -3.12
C GLU A 40 -12.02 -0.38 -3.16
N ILE A 41 -13.20 -0.91 -2.83
CA ILE A 41 -13.46 -2.34 -3.02
C ILE A 41 -13.99 -2.54 -4.44
N ASP A 42 -13.21 -3.22 -5.27
CA ASP A 42 -13.64 -3.56 -6.63
C ASP A 42 -14.64 -4.73 -6.59
N SER A 43 -14.25 -5.81 -5.94
CA SER A 43 -15.05 -7.04 -5.94
C SER A 43 -14.84 -7.86 -4.68
N VAL A 44 -15.83 -8.69 -4.37
CA VAL A 44 -15.87 -9.52 -3.18
C VAL A 44 -16.47 -10.86 -3.54
N CYS A 45 -15.81 -11.93 -3.09
CA CYS A 45 -16.31 -13.27 -3.26
C CYS A 45 -17.31 -13.59 -2.16
N LEU A 46 -18.34 -14.39 -2.47
CA LEU A 46 -19.26 -14.87 -1.45
C LEU A 46 -18.49 -15.59 -0.32
N PRO A 47 -18.83 -15.33 0.95
CA PRO A 47 -18.19 -15.97 2.07
C PRO A 47 -18.60 -17.43 2.15
N GLU A 48 -17.62 -18.33 2.27
CA GLU A 48 -17.89 -19.73 2.61
C GLU A 48 -17.91 -19.94 4.14
N ILE A 49 -17.21 -19.08 4.91
CA ILE A 49 -17.13 -19.07 6.39
C ILE A 49 -16.93 -17.61 6.88
N ALA A 50 -16.25 -17.38 8.01
CA ALA A 50 -15.87 -16.08 8.57
C ALA A 50 -14.70 -15.41 7.83
N ILE A 51 -14.27 -15.99 6.70
CA ILE A 51 -13.18 -15.50 5.84
C ILE A 51 -13.69 -15.45 4.41
N PHE A 52 -13.43 -14.34 3.71
CA PHE A 52 -13.80 -14.18 2.32
C PHE A 52 -12.77 -13.37 1.52
N PRO A 53 -12.47 -13.78 0.28
CA PRO A 53 -11.62 -13.00 -0.62
C PRO A 53 -12.23 -11.65 -1.00
N ILE A 54 -11.42 -10.59 -0.96
CA ILE A 54 -11.79 -9.24 -1.40
C ILE A 54 -10.71 -8.74 -2.36
N ARG A 55 -11.11 -8.18 -3.49
CA ARG A 55 -10.23 -7.42 -4.37
C ARG A 55 -10.37 -5.94 -4.07
N LEU A 56 -9.24 -5.33 -3.75
CA LEU A 56 -9.12 -3.90 -3.57
C LEU A 56 -8.46 -3.29 -4.80
N LYS A 57 -8.89 -2.08 -5.11
CA LYS A 57 -8.25 -1.21 -6.09
C LYS A 57 -7.75 0.03 -5.37
N ILE A 58 -6.51 0.39 -5.66
CA ILE A 58 -5.83 1.53 -5.06
C ILE A 58 -5.25 2.41 -6.15
N ALA A 59 -5.40 3.71 -6.02
CA ALA A 59 -4.85 4.70 -6.93
C ALA A 59 -3.89 5.62 -6.17
N ASN A 60 -2.70 5.81 -6.73
CA ASN A 60 -1.75 6.82 -6.31
C ASN A 60 -1.84 8.01 -7.27
N PHE A 61 -2.27 9.17 -6.79
CA PHE A 61 -2.32 10.42 -7.55
C PHE A 61 -1.11 11.33 -7.31
N ASN A 62 -0.10 10.85 -6.59
CA ASN A 62 1.15 11.58 -6.37
C ASN A 62 2.13 11.40 -7.54
N ASP A 63 3.04 12.37 -7.63
CA ASP A 63 4.21 12.34 -8.51
C ASP A 63 5.39 11.57 -7.89
N ASN A 64 5.16 10.95 -6.73
CA ASN A 64 6.11 10.13 -6.01
C ASN A 64 5.51 8.74 -5.78
N LYS A 65 6.40 7.77 -5.59
CA LYS A 65 5.99 6.42 -5.19
C LYS A 65 5.36 6.47 -3.81
N VAL A 66 4.37 5.62 -3.60
CA VAL A 66 3.71 5.46 -2.29
C VAL A 66 4.05 4.08 -1.77
N VAL A 67 4.36 3.98 -0.47
CA VAL A 67 4.47 2.70 0.22
C VAL A 67 3.35 2.58 1.23
N LEU A 68 2.55 1.53 1.09
CA LEU A 68 1.71 1.03 2.16
C LEU A 68 2.47 -0.04 2.93
N GLN A 69 2.45 0.06 4.24
CA GLN A 69 3.00 -0.94 5.13
C GLN A 69 1.84 -1.71 5.74
N PHE A 70 1.95 -3.04 5.75
CA PHE A 70 0.97 -3.90 6.39
C PHE A 70 1.63 -4.62 7.55
N ASN A 71 0.94 -4.61 8.68
CA ASN A 71 1.37 -5.33 9.86
C ASN A 71 1.04 -6.82 9.67
N SER A 72 2.03 -7.58 9.22
CA SER A 72 1.94 -9.04 9.09
C SER A 72 2.67 -9.73 10.25
N ASP A 73 2.34 -9.40 11.51
CA ASP A 73 2.91 -10.16 12.63
C ASP A 73 2.18 -11.51 12.76
N THR A 74 2.88 -12.56 12.34
CA THR A 74 2.36 -13.93 12.29
C THR A 74 2.57 -14.71 13.59
N SER A 75 3.20 -14.11 14.61
CA SER A 75 3.68 -14.85 15.78
C SER A 75 2.76 -14.89 17.00
N ASP A 76 1.79 -13.97 17.13
CA ASP A 76 0.87 -13.97 18.27
C ASP A 76 -0.59 -14.09 17.84
N SER A 77 -1.18 -15.24 18.15
CA SER A 77 -2.54 -15.66 17.78
C SER A 77 -3.67 -14.79 18.36
N TYR A 78 -3.36 -13.81 19.21
CA TYR A 78 -4.36 -13.01 19.93
C TYR A 78 -4.34 -11.51 19.66
N LYS A 79 -3.32 -10.98 18.96
CA LYS A 79 -3.25 -9.56 18.61
C LYS A 79 -2.72 -9.39 17.19
N ARG A 80 -3.51 -9.81 16.21
CA ARG A 80 -3.32 -9.34 14.84
C ARG A 80 -3.61 -7.85 14.82
N LEU A 81 -2.59 -7.01 15.01
CA LEU A 81 -2.69 -5.59 14.74
C LEU A 81 -2.72 -5.39 13.23
N ASN A 82 -3.78 -5.86 12.57
CA ASN A 82 -4.04 -5.48 11.19
C ASN A 82 -4.17 -3.96 11.17
N ASN A 83 -3.80 -3.35 10.07
CA ASN A 83 -3.88 -1.90 9.94
C ASN A 83 -4.78 -1.51 8.75
N MET A 84 -5.58 -2.47 8.30
CA MET A 84 -6.60 -2.29 7.29
C MET A 84 -7.87 -3.05 7.68
N PHE A 85 -9.02 -2.39 7.58
CA PHE A 85 -10.29 -2.87 8.11
C PHE A 85 -11.48 -2.42 7.27
N LEU A 86 -12.57 -3.19 7.34
CA LEU A 86 -13.90 -2.77 6.91
C LEU A 86 -14.77 -2.54 8.13
N ILE A 87 -15.43 -1.38 8.18
CA ILE A 87 -16.28 -1.00 9.32
C ILE A 87 -17.68 -0.64 8.82
N SER A 88 -18.68 -1.24 9.47
CA SER A 88 -20.09 -0.88 9.38
C SER A 88 -20.54 -0.22 10.70
N LYS A 89 -21.82 0.14 10.82
CA LYS A 89 -22.37 0.57 12.12
C LYS A 89 -22.32 -0.53 13.19
N THR A 90 -22.29 -1.79 12.78
CA THR A 90 -22.47 -2.95 13.66
C THR A 90 -21.35 -3.97 13.57
N ASP A 91 -20.57 -3.98 12.49
CA ASP A 91 -19.64 -5.06 12.18
C ASP A 91 -18.28 -4.50 11.77
N THR A 92 -17.23 -5.19 12.19
CA THR A 92 -15.84 -4.92 11.83
C THR A 92 -15.21 -6.18 11.25
N PHE A 93 -14.53 -6.01 10.12
CA PHE A 93 -13.75 -7.04 9.47
C PHE A 93 -12.31 -6.57 9.35
N ASP A 94 -11.39 -7.43 9.74
CA ASP A 94 -9.97 -7.23 9.52
C ASP A 94 -9.62 -7.63 8.09
N LEU A 95 -8.77 -6.84 7.42
CA LEU A 95 -8.27 -7.17 6.10
C LEU A 95 -6.83 -7.65 6.20
N TRP A 96 -6.63 -8.92 5.86
CA TRP A 96 -5.32 -9.57 5.89
C TRP A 96 -4.71 -9.65 4.50
N LEU A 97 -3.47 -9.17 4.38
CA LEU A 97 -2.60 -9.38 3.24
C LEU A 97 -1.45 -10.29 3.64
N GLY A 98 -1.05 -11.18 2.73
CA GLY A 98 0.15 -12.00 2.91
C GLY A 98 1.46 -11.22 2.77
N ASP A 99 1.39 -10.01 2.20
CA ASP A 99 2.55 -9.16 1.93
C ASP A 99 2.74 -8.10 3.02
N LYS A 100 4.00 -7.79 3.31
CA LYS A 100 4.41 -6.76 4.29
C LYS A 100 4.27 -5.34 3.74
N TYR A 101 4.41 -5.17 2.43
CA TYR A 101 4.46 -3.87 1.79
C TYR A 101 3.78 -3.91 0.42
N LEU A 102 3.12 -2.81 0.06
CA LEU A 102 2.68 -2.55 -1.30
C LEU A 102 3.31 -1.22 -1.75
N ILE A 103 4.08 -1.28 -2.84
CA ILE A 103 4.65 -0.10 -3.48
C ILE A 103 3.80 0.24 -4.69
N LEU A 104 3.32 1.49 -4.73
CA LEU A 104 2.59 2.04 -5.86
C LEU A 104 3.52 3.00 -6.59
N ASN A 105 3.67 2.83 -7.91
CA ASN A 105 4.43 3.79 -8.70
C ASN A 105 3.70 5.14 -8.77
N GLU A 106 4.41 6.15 -9.25
CA GLU A 106 3.87 7.49 -9.50
C GLU A 106 2.65 7.40 -10.42
N ARG A 107 1.58 8.16 -10.09
CA ARG A 107 0.37 8.24 -10.92
C ARG A 107 -0.11 6.87 -11.42
N SER A 108 -0.28 5.91 -10.52
CA SER A 108 -0.62 4.53 -10.86
C SER A 108 -1.94 4.08 -10.24
N VAL A 109 -2.55 3.07 -10.85
CA VAL A 109 -3.66 2.32 -10.30
C VAL A 109 -3.26 0.86 -10.23
N THR A 110 -3.38 0.28 -9.05
CA THR A 110 -3.08 -1.12 -8.80
C THR A 110 -4.30 -1.83 -8.22
N SER A 111 -4.42 -3.13 -8.51
CA SER A 111 -5.40 -4.00 -7.83
C SER A 111 -4.69 -5.17 -7.18
N PHE A 112 -5.15 -5.54 -5.99
CA PHE A 112 -4.63 -6.67 -5.22
C PHE A 112 -5.76 -7.36 -4.46
N THR A 113 -5.52 -8.60 -4.05
CA THR A 113 -6.49 -9.39 -3.30
C THR A 113 -6.06 -9.52 -1.85
N CYS A 114 -6.98 -9.33 -0.92
CA CYS A 114 -6.81 -9.58 0.50
C CYS A 114 -7.90 -10.52 1.02
N ARG A 115 -7.74 -11.00 2.25
CA ARG A 115 -8.77 -11.79 2.95
C ARG A 115 -9.47 -10.92 3.98
N GLY A 116 -10.78 -10.76 3.84
CA GLY A 116 -11.62 -10.23 4.90
C GLY A 116 -11.83 -11.31 5.95
N ILE A 117 -11.55 -10.99 7.22
CA ILE A 117 -11.72 -11.88 8.36
C ILE A 117 -12.65 -11.18 9.33
N TYR A 118 -13.72 -11.85 9.74
CA TYR A 118 -14.60 -11.29 10.75
C TYR A 118 -13.87 -11.07 12.08
N ASN A 119 -14.04 -9.90 12.68
CA ASN A 119 -13.43 -9.53 13.95
C ASN A 119 -14.50 -9.41 15.06
N SER A 120 -15.46 -8.48 14.91
CA SER A 120 -16.49 -8.22 15.93
C SER A 120 -17.78 -7.66 15.33
N GLY A 121 -18.90 -7.82 16.05
CA GLY A 121 -20.24 -7.43 15.59
C GLY A 121 -21.29 -8.54 15.67
N ARG A 122 -22.25 -8.52 14.74
CA ARG A 122 -23.26 -9.58 14.56
C ARG A 122 -22.71 -10.74 13.74
N GLY A 123 -21.72 -10.47 12.91
CA GLY A 123 -20.76 -11.45 12.43
C GLY A 123 -21.26 -12.58 11.57
N HIS A 124 -22.45 -12.48 11.00
CA HIS A 124 -23.02 -13.54 10.17
C HIS A 124 -23.64 -12.93 8.92
N PHE A 125 -22.96 -13.11 7.79
CA PHE A 125 -23.62 -13.04 6.48
C PHE A 125 -24.29 -14.39 6.26
N ASN A 126 -25.47 -14.58 6.85
CA ASN A 126 -26.23 -15.83 6.72
C ASN A 126 -26.85 -15.98 5.32
N SER A 127 -26.87 -14.90 4.55
CA SER A 127 -27.45 -14.87 3.22
C SER A 127 -26.73 -13.87 2.30
N ILE A 128 -26.88 -14.06 0.99
CA ILE A 128 -26.45 -13.11 -0.03
C ILE A 128 -27.08 -11.72 0.19
N LYS A 129 -28.30 -11.66 0.76
CA LYS A 129 -28.99 -10.40 1.09
C LYS A 129 -28.28 -9.63 2.21
N ASP A 130 -27.71 -10.33 3.18
CA ASP A 130 -26.88 -9.68 4.21
C ASP A 130 -25.61 -9.08 3.59
N PHE A 131 -25.09 -9.75 2.55
CA PHE A 131 -23.97 -9.26 1.76
C PHE A 131 -24.31 -8.05 0.89
N GLN A 132 -25.59 -7.76 0.60
CA GLN A 132 -25.96 -6.52 -0.11
C GLN A 132 -25.72 -5.28 0.75
N SER A 133 -25.64 -5.42 2.08
CA SER A 133 -25.26 -4.32 2.98
C SER A 133 -23.76 -4.00 2.95
N PHE A 134 -22.96 -4.83 2.27
CA PHE A 134 -21.52 -4.66 2.14
C PHE A 134 -21.14 -3.34 1.45
N ASN A 135 -22.02 -2.83 0.57
CA ASN A 135 -21.84 -1.52 -0.06
C ASN A 135 -21.87 -0.33 0.92
N LYS A 136 -22.29 -0.54 2.17
CA LYS A 136 -22.29 0.50 3.23
C LYS A 136 -21.03 0.47 4.10
N LEU A 137 -20.10 -0.45 3.82
CA LEU A 137 -18.86 -0.55 4.58
C LEU A 137 -17.90 0.57 4.21
N LYS A 138 -17.22 1.09 5.23
CA LYS A 138 -16.07 1.97 5.07
C LYS A 138 -14.79 1.15 5.13
N LEU A 139 -13.94 1.32 4.14
CA LEU A 139 -12.60 0.77 4.12
C LEU A 139 -11.66 1.77 4.80
N ILE A 140 -10.88 1.30 5.78
CA ILE A 140 -9.97 2.14 6.53
C ILE A 140 -8.60 1.49 6.53
N TYR A 141 -7.58 2.25 6.14
CA TYR A 141 -6.18 1.93 6.34
C TYR A 141 -5.58 2.93 7.33
N LEU A 142 -4.77 2.42 8.27
CA LEU A 142 -4.06 3.18 9.29
C LEU A 142 -2.56 2.89 9.15
N GLY A 143 -1.78 3.84 8.65
CA GLY A 143 -0.32 3.75 8.62
C GLY A 143 0.28 3.94 10.01
N GLU A 144 1.37 3.24 10.31
CA GLU A 144 2.11 3.47 11.55
C GLU A 144 2.86 4.80 11.52
N ASN A 145 2.84 5.53 12.64
CA ASN A 145 3.57 6.79 12.78
C ASN A 145 5.10 6.59 12.95
N ASN A 146 5.57 5.36 13.21
CA ASN A 146 6.97 5.03 13.53
C ASN A 146 7.76 4.46 12.33
N TYR A 147 7.66 5.11 11.17
CA TYR A 147 8.31 4.72 9.91
C TYR A 147 9.85 4.62 9.97
N LYS A 148 10.51 5.09 11.05
CA LYS A 148 11.97 5.13 11.18
C LYS A 148 12.61 3.88 11.79
N SER A 149 11.89 3.03 12.52
CA SER A 149 12.54 1.98 13.34
C SER A 149 12.42 0.54 12.83
N ASN A 150 11.44 0.20 11.99
CA ASN A 150 11.13 -1.21 11.67
C ASN A 150 11.23 -1.60 10.18
N PHE A 151 11.54 -0.67 9.28
CA PHE A 151 11.82 -1.03 7.89
C PHE A 151 13.22 -1.63 7.77
N LYS A 152 13.32 -2.95 7.67
CA LYS A 152 14.50 -3.59 7.08
C LYS A 152 14.45 -3.32 5.58
N TYR A 153 15.12 -2.26 5.14
CA TYR A 153 15.18 -1.76 3.76
C TYR A 153 15.95 -2.65 2.79
N ASP A 154 16.00 -3.96 3.02
CA ASP A 154 16.81 -4.91 2.23
C ASP A 154 16.33 -5.01 0.76
N PHE A 155 15.21 -4.36 0.40
CA PHE A 155 14.60 -4.41 -0.93
C PHE A 155 14.51 -3.06 -1.67
N ILE A 156 14.84 -1.92 -1.05
CA ILE A 156 14.68 -0.60 -1.66
C ILE A 156 16.05 -0.06 -2.11
N TYR A 157 16.56 -0.59 -3.21
CA TYR A 157 17.87 -0.23 -3.78
C TYR A 157 17.84 1.01 -4.69
N LYS A 158 16.98 2.02 -4.43
CA LYS A 158 16.91 3.22 -5.28
C LYS A 158 16.77 4.51 -4.50
N THR A 159 17.30 5.59 -5.09
CA THR A 159 17.20 7.02 -4.74
C THR A 159 15.78 7.57 -4.64
N ASP A 160 14.76 6.72 -4.62
CA ASP A 160 13.39 7.14 -4.75
C ASP A 160 12.93 7.81 -3.45
N THR A 161 12.14 8.86 -3.62
CA THR A 161 11.37 9.46 -2.53
C THR A 161 10.03 8.73 -2.46
N PHE A 162 9.77 8.12 -1.31
CA PHE A 162 8.54 7.40 -1.01
C PHE A 162 7.65 8.23 -0.09
N LEU A 163 6.37 8.24 -0.40
CA LEU A 163 5.33 8.80 0.45
C LEU A 163 4.66 7.70 1.27
N ILE A 164 4.48 7.94 2.56
CA ILE A 164 3.82 7.03 3.48
C ILE A 164 2.52 7.69 3.98
N PRO A 165 1.34 7.13 3.67
CA PRO A 165 0.09 7.64 4.19
C PRO A 165 -0.15 7.22 5.63
N LYS A 166 -0.67 8.16 6.43
CA LYS A 166 -1.12 7.89 7.81
C LYS A 166 -2.52 7.29 7.85
N ILE A 167 -3.43 7.77 7.03
CA ILE A 167 -4.82 7.29 6.99
C ILE A 167 -5.28 7.31 5.54
N ILE A 168 -5.96 6.24 5.12
CA ILE A 168 -6.71 6.22 3.87
C ILE A 168 -8.12 5.74 4.20
N ILE A 169 -9.12 6.48 3.73
CA ILE A 169 -10.53 6.11 3.88
C ILE A 169 -11.10 5.86 2.49
N GLY A 170 -11.68 4.68 2.31
CA GLY A 170 -12.35 4.24 1.10
C GLY A 170 -13.81 3.88 1.37
N ASN A 171 -14.55 3.67 0.29
CA ASN A 171 -15.94 3.20 0.33
C ASN A 171 -16.08 1.86 -0.40
N ALA A 172 -17.20 1.19 -0.11
CA ALA A 172 -17.60 -0.06 -0.73
C ALA A 172 -18.78 0.12 -1.71
N ASP A 173 -19.18 1.37 -2.00
CA ASP A 173 -20.43 1.71 -2.68
C ASP A 173 -20.63 0.98 -4.03
N ASN A 174 -19.52 0.72 -4.74
CA ASN A 174 -19.51 0.12 -6.07
C ASN A 174 -19.05 -1.36 -6.10
N VAL A 175 -19.04 -2.03 -4.94
CA VAL A 175 -18.54 -3.40 -4.82
C VAL A 175 -19.32 -4.39 -5.69
N LYS A 176 -18.60 -5.22 -6.45
CA LYS A 176 -19.18 -6.34 -7.21
C LYS A 176 -19.12 -7.63 -6.40
N ILE A 177 -20.27 -8.25 -6.16
CA ILE A 177 -20.34 -9.58 -5.57
C ILE A 177 -20.13 -10.61 -6.68
N VAL A 178 -19.11 -11.46 -6.54
CA VAL A 178 -18.79 -12.53 -7.50
C VAL A 178 -18.84 -13.90 -6.83
N SER A 179 -19.10 -14.95 -7.60
CA SER A 179 -19.13 -16.32 -7.09
C SER A 179 -17.75 -16.88 -6.78
N PHE A 180 -16.74 -16.52 -7.59
CA PHE A 180 -15.33 -16.87 -7.36
C PHE A 180 -14.42 -15.90 -8.11
N PHE A 181 -13.17 -15.77 -7.66
CA PHE A 181 -12.12 -15.10 -8.41
C PHE A 181 -11.42 -16.08 -9.36
N GLN A 182 -11.27 -15.69 -10.62
CA GLN A 182 -10.46 -16.46 -11.58
C GLN A 182 -8.97 -16.38 -11.21
N GLY A 183 -8.15 -17.37 -11.55
CA GLY A 183 -6.72 -17.40 -11.18
C GLY A 183 -5.93 -16.13 -11.53
N GLY A 184 -6.16 -15.54 -12.71
CA GLY A 184 -5.52 -14.28 -13.13
C GLY A 184 -5.97 -13.03 -12.35
N SER A 185 -6.95 -13.16 -11.46
CA SER A 185 -7.41 -12.08 -10.59
C SER A 185 -6.52 -11.83 -9.38
N PHE A 186 -5.69 -12.80 -9.02
CA PHE A 186 -4.82 -12.72 -7.85
C PHE A 186 -3.47 -12.09 -8.17
N SER A 187 -3.12 -11.93 -9.46
CA SER A 187 -1.92 -11.21 -9.85
C SER A 187 -2.10 -9.72 -9.58
N LEU A 188 -1.03 -9.09 -9.07
CA LEU A 188 -0.96 -7.65 -8.96
C LEU A 188 -0.93 -7.03 -10.37
N ILE A 189 -1.90 -6.17 -10.67
CA ILE A 189 -2.03 -5.49 -11.96
C ILE A 189 -1.86 -4.00 -11.69
N GLU A 190 -0.84 -3.39 -12.28
CA GLU A 190 -0.57 -1.95 -12.20
C GLU A 190 -0.73 -1.29 -13.57
N ARG A 191 -1.29 -0.08 -13.58
CA ARG A 191 -1.51 0.74 -14.79
C ARG A 191 -1.21 2.19 -14.50
N SER A 192 -0.68 2.93 -15.47
CA SER A 192 -0.53 4.38 -15.37
C SER A 192 -1.89 5.09 -15.42
N ILE A 193 -1.99 6.21 -14.70
CA ILE A 193 -3.09 7.16 -14.82
C ILE A 193 -2.69 8.15 -15.92
N ASP A 194 -3.31 8.01 -17.09
CA ASP A 194 -3.08 8.94 -18.18
C ASP A 194 -3.57 10.34 -17.80
N SER A 195 -2.72 11.35 -18.01
CA SER A 195 -3.01 12.76 -17.74
C SER A 195 -4.01 13.39 -18.73
N SER A 196 -4.55 12.60 -19.66
CA SER A 196 -5.46 13.03 -20.74
C SER A 196 -6.92 13.16 -20.33
N SER A 197 -7.31 12.84 -19.09
CA SER A 197 -8.69 12.97 -18.61
C SER A 197 -9.04 14.37 -18.05
N LYS A 198 -8.17 15.36 -18.18
CA LYS A 198 -8.53 16.78 -18.02
C LYS A 198 -9.11 17.33 -19.32
N GLN A 199 -10.32 16.89 -19.68
CA GLN A 199 -11.23 17.60 -20.59
C GLN A 199 -12.60 16.94 -20.48
N HIS A 200 -13.43 17.42 -19.54
CA HIS A 200 -14.83 17.79 -19.74
C HIS A 200 -15.43 18.33 -18.44
#